data_AF-A0A7V5EYU9-F1
#
_entry.id   AF-A0A7V5EYU9-F1
#
_cell.length_a   1.000
_cell.length_b   1.000
_cell.length_c   1.000
_cell.angle_alpha   90.00
_cell.angle_beta   90.00
_cell.angle_gamma   90.00
#
_symmetry.space_group_name_H-M   'P 1'
#
loop_
_entity.id
_entity.type
_entity.pdbx_description
1 polymer ?
#
loop_
_entity_poly.entity_id
_entity_poly.type
_entity_poly.pdbx_seq_one_letter_code
_entity_poly.pdbx_strand_id
1 'polypeptide(L)' 'HRRGTLSMAHAGPNTGGSQFFITFVPTPHLDGVHTVFGAIAEDDSESFTVLDSINQNDDIISIEVLPKKD' A
#
# COMPACT_ATOMS: atom_id res chain seq x y z
N HIS A 1 -1.83 7.55 -7.20
CA HIS A 1 -1.19 6.33 -6.70
C HIS A 1 0.26 6.39 -7.11
N ARG A 2 1.09 6.95 -6.22
CA ARG A 2 2.54 7.01 -6.42
C ARG A 2 3.17 5.72 -5.92
N ARG A 3 4.45 5.49 -6.24
CA ARG A 3 5.19 4.38 -5.64
C ARG A 3 5.11 4.42 -4.11
N GLY A 4 4.87 3.27 -3.50
CA GLY A 4 4.70 3.09 -2.06
C GLY A 4 3.33 3.51 -1.50
N THR A 5 2.35 3.90 -2.32
CA THR A 5 1.00 4.18 -1.82
C THR A 5 0.29 2.89 -1.40
N LEU A 6 -0.36 2.92 -0.23
CA LEU A 6 -1.19 1.87 0.34
C LEU A 6 -2.68 2.22 0.19
N SER A 7 -3.42 1.33 -0.45
CA SER A 7 -4.80 1.57 -0.87
C SER A 7 -5.72 0.37 -0.63
N MET A 8 -7.00 0.65 -0.44
CA MET A 8 -8.04 -0.36 -0.22
C MET A 8 -8.52 -0.93 -1.56
N ALA A 9 -8.49 -2.24 -1.72
CA ALA A 9 -9.08 -2.91 -2.88
C ALA A 9 -10.61 -2.98 -2.72
N HIS A 10 -11.33 -2.68 -3.80
CA HIS A 10 -12.80 -2.77 -3.85
C HIS A 10 -13.29 -2.81 -5.30
N ALA A 11 -14.54 -3.25 -5.52
CA ALA A 11 -15.22 -3.31 -6.82
C ALA A 11 -16.20 -2.13 -7.06
N GLY A 12 -16.18 -1.12 -6.18
CA GLY A 12 -17.04 0.05 -6.22
C GLY A 12 -17.36 0.56 -4.80
N PRO A 13 -18.17 1.63 -4.68
CA PRO A 13 -18.55 2.15 -3.37
C PRO A 13 -19.14 1.07 -2.46
N ASN A 14 -18.72 1.03 -1.19
CA ASN A 14 -19.19 0.08 -0.17
C ASN A 14 -18.90 -1.40 -0.44
N THR A 15 -17.88 -1.72 -1.24
CA THR A 15 -17.44 -3.11 -1.49
C THR A 15 -16.02 -3.40 -0.99
N GLY A 16 -15.46 -2.48 -0.19
CA GLY A 16 -14.19 -2.70 0.48
C GLY A 16 -14.32 -3.76 1.58
N GLY A 17 -13.27 -4.56 1.76
CA GLY A 17 -13.15 -5.55 2.82
C GLY A 17 -11.85 -5.35 3.59
N SER A 18 -11.02 -6.40 3.66
CA SER A 18 -9.69 -6.35 4.25
C SER A 18 -8.54 -6.36 3.23
N GLN A 19 -8.85 -6.53 1.94
CA GLN A 19 -7.83 -6.58 0.90
C GLN A 19 -7.28 -5.18 0.63
N PHE A 20 -5.96 -5.05 0.67
CA PHE A 20 -5.25 -3.83 0.33
C PHE A 20 -4.14 -4.13 -0.68
N PHE A 21 -3.59 -3.08 -1.29
CA PHE A 21 -2.44 -3.18 -2.16
C PHE A 21 -1.43 -2.06 -1.91
N ILE A 22 -0.16 -2.35 -2.18
CA ILE A 22 0.94 -1.38 -2.19
C ILE A 22 1.41 -1.23 -3.64
N THR A 23 1.67 0.00 -4.06
CA THR A 23 2.07 0.31 -5.44
C THR A 23 3.59 0.23 -5.62
N PHE A 24 4.07 -0.74 -6.38
CA PHE A 24 5.50 -0.92 -6.70
C PHE A 24 6.02 0.16 -7.66
N VAL A 25 5.16 0.61 -8.58
CA VAL A 25 5.42 1.68 -9.54
C VAL A 25 4.22 2.64 -9.54
N PRO A 26 4.36 3.89 -10.03
CA PRO A 26 3.22 4.79 -10.18
C PRO A 26 2.11 4.18 -11.07
N THR A 27 0.86 4.24 -10.59
CA THR A 27 -0.31 3.73 -11.33
C THR A 27 -1.41 4.80 -11.45
N PRO A 28 -1.23 5.83 -12.28
CA PRO A 28 -2.16 6.96 -12.37
C PRO A 28 -3.60 6.58 -12.74
N HIS A 29 -3.80 5.46 -13.44
CA HIS A 29 -5.13 4.97 -13.82
C HIS A 29 -5.98 4.50 -12.63
N LEU A 30 -5.39 4.32 -11.43
CA LEU A 30 -6.11 3.98 -10.21
C LEU A 30 -6.57 5.24 -9.43
N ASP A 31 -6.22 6.44 -9.90
CA ASP A 31 -6.50 7.68 -9.18
C ASP A 31 -7.97 8.03 -9.19
N GLY A 32 -8.51 8.25 -7.98
CA GLY A 32 -9.95 8.41 -7.78
C GLY A 32 -10.76 7.11 -7.89
N VAL A 33 -10.12 5.98 -8.24
CA VAL A 33 -10.78 4.66 -8.33
C VAL A 33 -10.69 3.93 -7.00
N HIS A 34 -9.52 3.92 -6.36
CA HIS A 34 -9.30 3.25 -5.07
C HIS A 34 -9.01 4.24 -3.94
N THR A 35 -9.52 3.92 -2.74
CA THR A 35 -9.29 4.74 -1.55
C THR A 35 -7.88 4.55 -1.00
N VAL A 36 -7.07 5.60 -1.08
CA VAL A 36 -5.74 5.68 -0.45
C VAL A 36 -5.90 5.92 1.05
N PHE A 37 -5.16 5.18 1.88
CA PHE A 37 -5.18 5.39 3.34
C PHE A 37 -3.79 5.38 4.01
N GLY A 38 -2.71 5.20 3.24
CA GLY A 38 -1.35 5.32 3.73
C GLY A 38 -0.33 5.38 2.59
N ALA A 39 0.93 5.63 2.93
CA ALA A 39 2.04 5.49 2.01
C ALA A 39 3.35 5.31 2.77
N ILE A 40 4.32 4.66 2.14
CA ILE A 40 5.73 4.74 2.56
C ILE A 40 6.15 6.22 2.50
N ALA A 41 6.85 6.68 3.55
CA ALA A 41 7.44 8.02 3.60
C ALA A 41 8.44 8.20 2.45
N GLU A 42 8.48 9.38 1.83
CA GLU A 42 9.22 9.57 0.58
C GLU A 42 10.74 9.43 0.74
N ASP A 43 11.24 9.66 1.95
CA ASP A 43 12.63 9.55 2.38
C ASP A 43 13.00 8.18 2.99
N ASP A 44 12.03 7.28 3.19
CA ASP A 44 12.25 5.96 3.77
C ASP A 44 12.76 4.95 2.73
N SER A 45 14.05 5.08 2.41
CA SER A 45 14.75 4.20 1.46
C SER A 45 14.80 2.74 1.89
N GLU A 46 14.75 2.45 3.20
CA GLU A 46 14.79 1.08 3.73
C GLU A 46 13.48 0.36 3.40
N SER A 47 12.34 0.98 3.73
CA SER A 47 11.02 0.44 3.39
C SER A 47 10.82 0.27 1.88
N PHE A 48 11.39 1.16 1.06
CA PHE A 48 11.37 1.00 -0.39
C PHE A 48 12.22 -0.18 -0.88
N THR A 49 13.34 -0.47 -0.23
CA THR A 49 14.16 -1.65 -0.54
C THR A 49 13.40 -2.93 -0.20
N VAL A 50 12.67 -2.95 0.93
CA VAL A 50 11.79 -4.07 1.30
C VAL A 50 10.69 -4.24 0.25
N LEU A 51 10.03 -3.16 -0.17
CA LEU A 51 9.00 -3.20 -1.21
C LEU A 51 9.52 -3.88 -2.49
N ASP A 52 10.72 -3.54 -2.94
CA ASP A 52 11.32 -4.12 -4.16
C ASP A 52 11.70 -5.60 -4.00
N SER A 53 11.80 -6.10 -2.77
CA SER A 53 12.17 -7.50 -2.48
C SER A 53 10.97 -8.45 -2.41
N ILE A 54 9.74 -7.93 -2.35
CA ILE A 54 8.52 -8.74 -2.23
C ILE A 54 8.28 -9.54 -3.51
N ASN A 55 8.03 -10.84 -3.34
CA ASN A 55 7.74 -11.77 -4.42
C ASN A 55 6.31 -12.31 -4.35
N GLN A 56 5.85 -12.89 -5.46
CA GLN A 56 4.57 -13.57 -5.49
C GLN A 56 4.57 -14.75 -4.50
N ASN A 57 3.48 -14.88 -3.74
CA ASN A 57 3.28 -15.88 -2.69
C ASN A 57 4.10 -15.65 -1.41
N ASP A 58 4.69 -14.46 -1.23
CA ASP A 58 5.19 -14.09 0.09
C ASP A 58 4.04 -13.99 1.09
N ASP A 59 4.26 -14.55 2.28
CA ASP A 59 3.28 -14.53 3.37
C ASP A 59 3.41 -13.24 4.19
N ILE A 60 2.26 -12.65 4.53
CA ILE A 60 2.20 -11.63 5.57
C ILE A 60 2.21 -12.35 6.93
N ILE A 61 3.33 -12.27 7.64
CA ILE A 61 3.50 -12.95 8.94
C ILE A 61 2.78 -12.19 10.06
N SER A 62 2.86 -10.87 10.08
CA SER A 62 2.18 -10.01 11.06
C SER A 62 1.89 -8.62 10.51
N ILE A 63 0.88 -7.96 11.08
CA ILE A 63 0.57 -6.55 10.82
C ILE A 63 0.34 -5.87 12.18
N GLU A 64 1.06 -4.78 12.42
CA GLU A 64 0.89 -3.95 13.61
C GLU A 64 0.65 -2.50 13.19
N VAL A 65 -0.33 -1.85 13.85
CA VAL A 65 -0.58 -0.41 13.68
C VAL A 65 -0.10 0.28 14.93
N LEU A 66 1.01 1.00 14.80
CA LEU A 66 1.61 1.75 15.90
C LEU A 66 1.00 3.17 15.99
N PRO A 67 1.03 3.81 17.17
CA PRO A 67 0.78 5.23 17.28
C PRO A 67 1.71 6.02 16.36
N LYS A 68 1.29 7.24 16.00
CA LYS A 68 2.11 8.14 15.20
C LYS A 68 3.50 8.27 15.83
N LYS A 69 4.54 8.02 15.03
CA LYS A 69 5.93 8.28 15.40
C LYS A 69 6.13 9.80 15.33
N ASP A 70 6.50 10.41 16.46
CA ASP A 70 6.84 11.84 16.53
C ASP A 70 8.09 12.17 15.69
#